data_AF-A0A370I6M3-F1
#
_entry.id   AF-A0A370I6M3-F1
#
_cell.length_a   1.000
_cell.length_b   1.000
_cell.length_c   1.000
_cell.angle_alpha   90.00
_cell.angle_beta   90.00
_cell.angle_gamma   90.00
#
_symmetry.space_group_name_H-M   'P 1'
#
loop_
_entity.id
_entity.type
_entity.pdbx_description
1 polymer ?
#
loop_
_entity_poly.entity_id
_entity_poly.type
_entity_poly.pdbx_seq_one_letter_code
_entity_poly.pdbx_strand_id
1 'polypeptide(L)'
;MNVAPPLLFLGVRVDRFADDWTSAHVSLEVRRWNSNHNVAAPGWSLFAMTDPFFGMMAYGRLGPGYRVWNTTAAMQFLAPGRGTVHCTMLMPLATTEEIRRTTNSGGKSITTHEAQILDSTGNLVARATQDLYVRKSTPH
;
A
#
# COMPACT_ATOMS: atom_id res chain seq x y z
N MET A 1 -13.04 2.62 -9.03
CA MET A 1 -13.78 1.42 -8.55
C MET A 1 -13.45 1.27 -7.08
N ASN A 2 -14.42 1.12 -6.17
CA ASN A 2 -14.10 1.07 -4.73
C ASN A 2 -13.69 -0.37 -4.35
N VAL A 3 -12.44 -0.73 -4.65
CA VAL A 3 -11.91 -2.11 -4.58
C VAL A 3 -11.51 -2.52 -3.15
N ALA A 4 -11.86 -1.73 -2.13
CA ALA A 4 -11.50 -2.00 -0.75
C ALA A 4 -12.71 -2.04 0.18
N PRO A 5 -13.63 -3.03 0.04
CA PRO A 5 -14.81 -3.14 0.89
C PRO A 5 -14.52 -3.06 2.41
N PRO A 6 -13.45 -3.70 2.94
CA PRO A 6 -13.11 -3.57 4.37
C PRO A 6 -12.68 -2.16 4.78
N LEU A 7 -12.19 -1.34 3.85
CA LEU A 7 -11.64 -0.02 4.13
C LEU A 7 -12.65 1.13 3.92
N LEU A 8 -13.85 0.82 3.43
CA LEU A 8 -14.89 1.82 3.12
C LEU A 8 -15.26 2.67 4.32
N PHE A 9 -15.46 2.03 5.48
CA PHE A 9 -15.79 2.73 6.72
C PHE A 9 -14.63 3.57 7.25
N LEU A 10 -13.42 3.42 6.71
CA LEU A 10 -12.30 4.29 7.06
C LEU A 10 -12.28 5.54 6.21
N GLY A 11 -13.07 5.60 5.13
CA GLY A 11 -13.02 6.67 4.13
C GLY A 11 -11.90 6.47 3.10
N VAL A 12 -11.27 5.29 3.07
CA VAL A 12 -10.25 4.94 2.07
C VAL A 12 -10.93 4.61 0.74
N ARG A 13 -10.36 5.10 -0.35
CA ARG A 13 -10.82 4.86 -1.72
C ARG A 13 -9.63 4.53 -2.60
N VAL A 14 -9.79 3.51 -3.42
CA VAL A 14 -8.85 3.24 -4.51
C VAL A 14 -9.27 4.08 -5.70
N ASP A 15 -8.49 5.10 -6.02
CA ASP A 15 -8.79 6.02 -7.11
C ASP A 15 -8.48 5.34 -8.46
N ARG A 16 -7.31 4.69 -8.56
CA ARG A 16 -6.83 4.01 -9.77
C ARG A 16 -5.79 2.95 -9.43
N PHE A 17 -5.88 1.80 -10.10
CA PHE A 17 -4.73 0.93 -10.35
C PHE A 17 -4.27 1.12 -11.79
N ALA A 18 -2.98 1.06 -12.05
CA ALA A 18 -2.49 0.85 -13.41
C ALA A 18 -2.88 -0.55 -13.90
N ASP A 19 -3.24 -0.70 -15.18
CA ASP A 19 -3.65 -1.98 -15.76
C ASP A 19 -2.54 -3.03 -15.69
N ASP A 20 -1.29 -2.58 -15.67
CA ASP A 20 -0.08 -3.40 -15.54
C ASP A 20 0.39 -3.57 -14.07
N TRP A 21 -0.41 -3.08 -13.11
CA TRP A 21 -0.16 -3.10 -11.67
C TRP A 21 1.13 -2.37 -11.22
N THR A 22 1.66 -1.46 -12.04
CA THR A 22 2.87 -0.69 -11.67
C THR A 22 2.59 0.43 -10.68
N SER A 23 1.33 0.86 -10.54
CA SER A 23 0.95 1.86 -9.57
C SER A 23 -0.44 1.66 -8.99
N ALA A 24 -0.61 2.18 -7.78
CA ALA A 24 -1.89 2.31 -7.09
C ALA A 24 -2.01 3.73 -6.52
N HIS A 25 -3.10 4.42 -6.85
CA HIS A 25 -3.46 5.72 -6.30
C HIS A 25 -4.60 5.52 -5.32
N VAL A 26 -4.37 5.94 -4.08
CA VAL A 26 -5.31 5.73 -2.97
C VAL A 26 -5.50 7.04 -2.25
N SER A 27 -6.76 7.35 -1.94
CA SER A 27 -7.14 8.51 -1.15
C SER A 27 -7.83 8.09 0.15
N LEU A 28 -7.72 8.93 1.16
CA LEU A 28 -8.46 8.83 2.42
C LEU A 28 -9.16 10.17 2.65
N GLU A 29 -10.48 10.13 2.70
CA GLU A 29 -11.29 11.30 3.05
C GLU A 29 -11.55 11.34 4.56
N VAL A 30 -10.91 12.28 5.25
CA VAL A 30 -11.05 12.50 6.70
C VAL A 30 -12.29 13.37 6.94
N ARG A 31 -13.27 12.76 7.61
CA ARG A 31 -14.53 13.33 8.05
C ARG A 31 -14.57 13.34 9.58
N ARG A 32 -15.52 14.07 10.16
CA ARG A 32 -15.64 14.19 11.62
C ARG A 32 -15.84 12.85 12.35
N TRP A 33 -16.46 11.87 11.69
CA TRP A 33 -16.83 10.58 12.29
C TRP A 33 -15.75 9.50 12.14
N ASN A 34 -14.76 9.66 11.24
CA ASN A 34 -13.59 8.79 11.09
C ASN A 34 -12.28 9.50 11.47
N SER A 35 -12.35 10.67 12.13
CA SER A 35 -11.20 11.40 12.65
C SER A 35 -10.90 11.07 14.11
N ASN A 36 -9.65 11.29 14.52
CA ASN A 36 -9.25 11.26 15.93
C ASN A 36 -9.75 12.51 16.70
N HIS A 37 -9.42 12.60 17.99
CA HIS A 37 -9.79 13.73 18.85
C HIS A 37 -9.35 15.11 18.32
N ASN A 38 -8.28 15.17 17.53
CA ASN A 38 -7.71 16.39 16.96
C ASN A 38 -8.24 16.71 15.55
N VAL A 39 -9.33 16.04 15.13
CA VAL A 39 -9.97 16.19 13.81
C VAL A 39 -8.97 15.94 12.68
N ALA A 40 -8.15 14.90 12.85
CA ALA A 40 -7.18 14.42 11.85
C ALA A 40 -7.34 12.91 11.66
N ALA A 41 -6.77 12.38 10.56
CA ALA A 41 -6.73 10.96 10.30
C ALA A 41 -6.08 10.21 11.49
N PRO A 42 -6.74 9.20 12.06
CA PRO A 42 -6.11 8.31 13.01
C PRO A 42 -4.95 7.55 12.34
N GLY A 43 -3.87 7.28 13.08
CA GLY A 43 -2.69 6.61 12.53
C GLY A 43 -2.99 5.24 11.92
N TRP A 44 -3.96 4.52 12.47
CA TRP A 44 -4.41 3.23 11.95
C TRP A 44 -5.15 3.35 10.61
N SER A 45 -5.86 4.46 10.35
CA SER A 45 -6.48 4.73 9.04
C SER A 45 -5.42 5.09 7.99
N LEU A 46 -4.39 5.86 8.37
CA LEU A 46 -3.24 6.16 7.51
C LEU A 46 -2.40 4.91 7.19
N PHE A 47 -2.32 3.96 8.12
CA PHE A 47 -1.69 2.68 7.85
C PHE A 47 -2.53 1.81 6.90
N ALA A 48 -3.84 1.72 7.18
CA ALA A 48 -4.76 0.91 6.40
C ALA A 48 -4.88 1.37 4.93
N MET A 49 -4.68 2.67 4.64
CA MET A 49 -4.70 3.18 3.26
C MET A 49 -3.47 2.79 2.44
N THR A 50 -2.41 2.24 3.03
CA THR A 50 -1.21 1.79 2.30
C THR A 50 -1.03 0.27 2.36
N ASP A 51 -1.36 -0.35 3.48
CA ASP A 51 -0.95 -1.72 3.80
C ASP A 51 -1.25 -2.80 2.74
N PRO A 52 -2.47 -2.90 2.19
CA PRO A 52 -2.80 -4.03 1.32
C PRO A 52 -2.25 -3.87 -0.10
N PHE A 53 -1.82 -2.67 -0.48
CA PHE A 53 -1.66 -2.31 -1.90
C PHE A 53 -0.34 -2.79 -2.51
N PHE A 54 0.79 -2.73 -1.79
CA PHE A 54 2.04 -3.32 -2.31
C PHE A 54 1.90 -4.82 -2.55
N GLY A 55 1.26 -5.53 -1.63
CA GLY A 55 0.98 -6.96 -1.79
C GLY A 55 0.07 -7.25 -2.97
N MET A 56 -1.04 -6.50 -3.13
CA MET A 56 -1.93 -6.64 -4.28
C MET A 56 -1.24 -6.35 -5.61
N MET A 57 -0.43 -5.29 -5.69
CA MET A 57 0.33 -4.97 -6.90
C MET A 57 1.34 -6.08 -7.25
N ALA A 58 2.09 -6.59 -6.26
CA ALA A 58 3.01 -7.69 -6.47
C ALA A 58 2.28 -8.96 -6.93
N TYR A 59 1.17 -9.32 -6.28
CA TYR A 59 0.36 -10.48 -6.65
C TYR A 59 -0.23 -10.35 -8.06
N GLY A 60 -0.78 -9.17 -8.40
CA GLY A 60 -1.36 -8.88 -9.71
C GLY A 60 -0.37 -9.07 -10.87
N ARG A 61 0.92 -8.77 -10.65
CA ARG A 61 1.98 -8.98 -11.65
C ARG A 61 2.55 -10.39 -11.63
N LEU A 62 2.79 -10.95 -10.44
CA LEU A 62 3.46 -12.23 -10.28
C LEU A 62 2.55 -13.41 -10.62
N GLY A 63 1.26 -13.29 -10.31
CA GLY A 63 0.23 -14.29 -10.53
C GLY A 63 0.04 -15.27 -9.37
N PRO A 64 -0.92 -16.21 -9.50
CA PRO A 64 -1.36 -17.09 -8.42
C PRO A 64 -0.29 -18.09 -7.92
N GLY A 65 0.80 -18.26 -8.65
CA GLY A 65 1.93 -19.11 -8.24
C GLY A 65 2.79 -18.52 -7.13
N TYR A 66 2.40 -17.40 -6.52
CA TYR A 66 3.17 -16.67 -5.52
C TYR A 66 2.36 -16.42 -4.24
N ARG A 67 3.03 -16.61 -3.09
CA ARG A 67 2.57 -16.15 -1.78
C ARG A 67 3.24 -14.82 -1.49
N VAL A 68 2.44 -13.84 -1.10
CA VAL A 68 2.86 -12.46 -0.88
C VAL A 68 2.35 -12.01 0.48
N TRP A 69 3.25 -11.51 1.34
CA TRP A 69 2.93 -11.08 2.70
C TRP A 69 3.84 -9.94 3.14
N ASN A 70 3.33 -9.00 3.93
CA ASN A 70 4.20 -8.04 4.62
C ASN A 70 4.89 -8.73 5.80
N THR A 71 6.21 -8.59 5.94
CA THR A 71 6.97 -9.05 7.11
C THR A 71 7.18 -7.95 8.13
N THR A 72 7.29 -6.72 7.67
CA THR A 72 7.52 -5.56 8.53
C THR A 72 6.83 -4.37 7.89
N ALA A 73 6.28 -3.49 8.72
CA ALA A 73 5.75 -2.23 8.26
C ALA A 73 6.03 -1.15 9.30
N ALA A 74 6.35 0.05 8.84
CA ALA A 74 6.66 1.20 9.65
C ALA A 74 5.91 2.43 9.10
N MET A 75 5.51 3.31 10.01
CA MET A 75 4.88 4.58 9.69
C MET A 75 5.60 5.71 10.42
N GLN A 76 6.04 6.71 9.67
CA GLN A 76 6.53 7.97 10.21
C GLN A 76 5.46 9.03 10.05
N PHE A 77 4.90 9.53 11.15
CA PHE A 77 3.90 10.60 11.16
C PHE A 77 4.62 11.96 11.28
N LEU A 78 4.44 12.82 10.28
CA LEU A 78 5.17 14.09 10.15
C LEU A 78 4.27 15.31 10.35
N ALA A 79 3.02 15.22 9.92
CA ALA A 79 2.02 16.27 10.06
C ALA A 79 0.61 15.66 10.25
N PRO A 80 -0.37 16.40 10.78
CA PRO A 80 -1.74 15.92 10.90
C PRO A 80 -2.41 15.82 9.53
N GLY A 81 -2.90 14.63 9.15
CA GLY A 81 -3.68 14.43 7.92
C GLY A 81 -5.12 14.94 8.08
N ARG A 82 -5.46 16.06 7.43
CA ARG A 82 -6.82 16.65 7.46
C ARG A 82 -7.42 16.72 6.07
N GLY A 83 -8.75 16.77 5.99
CA GLY A 83 -9.46 16.78 4.72
C GLY A 83 -9.15 15.52 3.92
N THR A 84 -8.77 15.66 2.65
CA THR A 84 -8.35 14.53 1.83
C THR A 84 -6.83 14.39 1.84
N VAL A 85 -6.36 13.20 2.18
CA VAL A 85 -4.96 12.80 1.98
C VAL A 85 -4.89 11.73 0.90
N HIS A 86 -3.77 11.67 0.19
CA HIS A 86 -3.57 10.75 -0.92
C HIS A 86 -2.17 10.17 -0.91
N CYS A 87 -2.00 8.97 -1.46
CA CYS A 87 -0.71 8.36 -1.70
C CYS A 87 -0.68 7.72 -3.09
N THR A 88 0.52 7.70 -3.67
CA THR A 88 0.82 6.91 -4.86
C THR A 88 1.85 5.87 -4.48
N MET A 89 1.49 4.61 -4.66
CA MET A 89 2.38 3.47 -4.43
C MET A 89 2.85 2.95 -5.78
N LEU A 90 4.14 2.63 -5.85
CA LEU A 90 4.79 2.17 -7.08
C LEU A 90 5.34 0.76 -6.90
N MET A 91 5.16 -0.05 -7.95
CA MET A 91 5.70 -1.39 -8.11
C MET A 91 6.34 -1.50 -9.50
N PRO A 92 7.54 -0.93 -9.73
CA PRO A 92 8.19 -0.93 -11.03
C PRO A 92 8.41 -2.35 -11.58
N LEU A 93 8.45 -2.50 -12.91
CA LEU A 93 8.68 -3.80 -13.57
C LEU A 93 9.97 -4.47 -13.09
N ALA A 94 11.04 -3.69 -12.94
CA ALA A 94 12.31 -4.17 -12.45
C ALA A 94 12.20 -4.85 -11.08
N THR A 95 11.33 -4.35 -10.19
CA THR A 95 11.12 -4.92 -8.86
C THR A 95 10.50 -6.32 -8.95
N THR A 96 9.45 -6.49 -9.76
CA THR A 96 8.83 -7.81 -9.91
C THR A 96 9.69 -8.81 -10.67
N GLU A 97 10.50 -8.35 -11.63
CA GLU A 97 11.47 -9.21 -12.32
C GLU A 97 12.58 -9.67 -11.36
N GLU A 98 13.05 -8.80 -10.47
CA GLU A 98 14.01 -9.18 -9.43
C GLU A 98 13.40 -10.18 -8.43
N ILE A 99 12.13 -9.99 -8.05
CA ILE A 99 11.41 -10.97 -7.23
C ILE A 99 11.32 -12.33 -7.95
N ARG A 100 11.01 -12.35 -9.26
CA ARG A 100 10.98 -13.61 -10.03
C ARG A 100 12.34 -14.30 -10.04
N ARG A 101 13.41 -13.54 -10.28
CA ARG A 101 14.78 -14.06 -10.31
C ARG A 101 15.18 -14.67 -8.97
N THR A 102 14.98 -13.93 -7.88
CA THR A 102 15.37 -14.35 -6.52
C THR A 102 14.57 -15.55 -6.02
N THR A 103 13.30 -15.66 -6.41
CA THR A 103 12.44 -16.79 -6.03
C THR A 103 12.55 -18.00 -6.96
N ASN A 104 13.28 -17.90 -8.08
CA ASN A 104 13.30 -18.97 -9.08
C ASN A 104 13.92 -20.27 -8.57
N SER A 105 14.90 -20.18 -7.68
CA SER A 105 15.56 -21.31 -7.03
C SER A 105 14.78 -21.93 -5.86
N GLY A 106 13.54 -21.47 -5.61
CA GLY A 106 12.71 -21.91 -4.47
C GLY A 106 12.94 -21.12 -3.17
N GLY A 107 13.84 -20.15 -3.20
CA GLY A 107 14.09 -19.19 -2.13
C GLY A 107 12.94 -18.18 -1.94
N LYS A 108 13.11 -17.30 -0.94
CA LYS A 108 12.23 -16.15 -0.68
C LYS A 108 12.88 -14.87 -1.20
N SER A 109 12.07 -13.90 -1.56
CA SER A 109 12.46 -12.51 -1.78
C SER A 109 11.88 -11.64 -0.67
N ILE A 110 12.63 -10.63 -0.21
CA ILE A 110 12.13 -9.58 0.68
C ILE A 110 12.51 -8.25 0.04
N THR A 111 11.52 -7.44 -0.31
CA THR A 111 11.71 -6.12 -0.93
C THR A 111 11.07 -5.03 -0.09
N THR A 112 11.79 -3.93 0.15
CA THR A 112 11.27 -2.78 0.88
C THR A 112 10.60 -1.80 -0.09
N HIS A 113 9.42 -1.33 0.27
CA HIS A 113 8.63 -0.37 -0.49
C HIS A 113 8.27 0.83 0.36
N GLU A 114 8.24 2.02 -0.23
CA GLU A 114 7.84 3.26 0.44
C GLU A 114 6.65 3.91 -0.26
N ALA A 115 5.75 4.48 0.53
CA ALA A 115 4.69 5.37 0.06
C ALA A 115 4.72 6.68 0.85
N GLN A 116 4.53 7.79 0.16
CA GLN A 116 4.33 9.10 0.78
C GLN A 116 2.85 9.44 0.78
N ILE A 117 2.34 9.84 1.95
CA ILE A 117 0.97 10.33 2.12
C ILE A 117 1.03 11.85 2.16
N LEU A 118 0.36 12.48 1.21
CA LEU A 118 0.32 13.92 1.03
C LEU A 118 -1.09 14.47 1.31
N ASP A 119 -1.18 15.69 1.82
CA ASP A 119 -2.45 16.42 1.88
C ASP A 119 -2.82 17.07 0.53
N SER A 120 -4.00 17.70 0.43
CA SER A 120 -4.47 18.34 -0.80
C SER A 120 -3.61 19.53 -1.27
N THR A 121 -2.69 20.02 -0.45
CA THR A 121 -1.75 21.10 -0.79
C THR A 121 -0.35 20.58 -1.14
N GLY A 122 -0.14 19.26 -1.06
CA GLY A 122 1.13 18.60 -1.36
C GLY A 122 2.07 18.48 -0.16
N ASN A 123 1.63 18.81 1.07
CA ASN A 123 2.49 18.63 2.25
C ASN A 123 2.56 17.16 2.65
N LEU A 124 3.74 16.74 3.10
CA LEU A 124 3.97 15.38 3.56
C LEU A 124 3.37 15.16 4.96
N VAL A 125 2.34 14.31 5.02
CA VAL A 125 1.62 13.93 6.25
C VAL A 125 2.30 12.75 6.93
N ALA A 126 2.65 11.72 6.17
CA ALA A 126 3.31 10.54 6.69
C ALA A 126 4.11 9.80 5.61
N ARG A 127 5.09 8.99 6.04
CA ARG A 127 5.79 8.00 5.20
C ARG A 127 5.44 6.60 5.69
N ALA A 128 5.02 5.74 4.77
CA ALA A 128 4.79 4.32 5.01
C ALA A 128 5.94 3.53 4.40
N THR A 129 6.53 2.61 5.15
CA THR A 129 7.55 1.68 4.64
C THR A 129 7.09 0.25 4.93
N GLN A 130 7.16 -0.63 3.94
CA GLN A 130 6.71 -2.02 4.06
C GLN A 130 7.72 -2.97 3.43
N ASP A 131 8.11 -4.00 4.18
CA ASP A 131 8.93 -5.10 3.68
C ASP A 131 8.02 -6.23 3.21
N LEU A 132 8.07 -6.51 1.92
CA LEU A 132 7.23 -7.48 1.26
C LEU A 132 7.99 -8.80 1.07
N TYR A 133 7.54 -9.82 1.78
CA TYR A 133 7.94 -11.20 1.55
C TYR A 133 7.21 -11.78 0.35
N VAL A 134 7.98 -12.42 -0.53
CA VAL A 134 7.45 -13.15 -1.68
C VAL A 134 8.13 -14.50 -1.82
N ARG A 135 7.34 -15.54 -2.07
CA ARG A 135 7.84 -16.88 -2.38
C ARG A 135 6.92 -17.59 -3.38
N LYS A 136 7.48 -18.43 -4.25
CA LYS A 136 6.66 -19.34 -5.08
C LYS A 136 5.84 -20.27 -4.17
N SER A 137 4.55 -20.38 -4.42
CA SER A 137 3.70 -21.39 -3.79
C SER A 137 3.89 -22.71 -4.51
N THR A 138 4.05 -23.80 -3.77
CA THR A 138 3.75 -25.13 -4.32
C THR A 138 2.25 -25.16 -4.66
N PRO A 139 1.84 -25.66 -5.84
CA PRO A 139 0.43 -25.87 -6.14
C PRO A 139 -0.19 -26.76 -5.05
N HIS A 140 -1.39 -26.39 -4.60
CA HIS A 140 -2.24 -27.26 -3.77
C HIS A 140 -3.00 -28.23 -4.65
#